data_AF-A0A2V8KYE1-F1
#
_entry.id   AF-A0A2V8KYE1-F1
#
_cell.length_a   1.000
_cell.length_b   1.000
_cell.length_c   1.000
_cell.angle_alpha   90.00
_cell.angle_beta   90.00
_cell.angle_gamma   90.00
#
_symmetry.space_group_name_H-M   'P 1'
#
loop_
_entity.id
_entity.type
_entity.pdbx_description
1 polymer ?
#
loop_
_entity_poly.entity_id
_entity_poly.type
_entity_poly.pdbx_seq_one_letter_code
_entity_poly.pdbx_strand_id
1 'polypeptide(L)'
;MHAGDMFAWKALPYIDTDNGGSVAIHPQTLAKAVATIKDVDTVITGHIPIPTTWNELKEYADFTQDFVTWAQNEMKAGKTVDQAVPEYKVPAKYRGYVASANPQFGGVKTNLEALYKELKK
;
A
#
# COMPACT_ATOMS: atom_id res chain seq x y z
N MET A 1 -2.46 -12.49 14.93
CA MET A 1 -2.84 -12.66 13.51
C MET A 1 -1.59 -12.76 12.65
N HIS A 2 -1.56 -13.62 11.63
CA HIS A 2 -0.54 -13.57 10.58
C HIS A 2 -1.11 -12.83 9.36
N ALA A 3 -0.58 -11.64 9.04
CA ALA A 3 -1.03 -10.83 7.91
C ALA A 3 -0.35 -11.23 6.59
N GLY A 4 0.79 -11.91 6.65
CA GLY A 4 1.59 -12.25 5.47
C GLY A 4 1.96 -10.99 4.69
N ASP A 5 2.03 -11.09 3.37
CA ASP A 5 2.47 -9.97 2.52
C ASP A 5 1.37 -8.92 2.26
N MET A 6 0.16 -9.14 2.78
CA MET A 6 -0.82 -8.05 2.89
C MET A 6 -0.30 -6.91 3.77
N PHE A 7 0.66 -7.18 4.65
CA PHE A 7 1.50 -6.18 5.32
C PHE A 7 2.93 -6.72 5.39
N ALA A 8 3.66 -6.62 4.28
CA ALA A 8 5.04 -7.13 4.17
C ALA A 8 6.07 -6.23 4.88
N TRP A 9 6.02 -4.93 4.60
CA TRP A 9 6.94 -3.90 5.10
C TRP A 9 6.19 -2.59 5.38
N LYS A 10 6.84 -1.65 6.06
CA LYS A 10 6.44 -0.23 6.07
C LYS A 10 6.81 0.45 4.73
N ALA A 11 6.25 -0.04 3.63
CA ALA A 11 6.49 0.47 2.28
C ALA A 11 5.28 0.22 1.36
N LEU A 12 5.26 0.87 0.18
CA LEU A 12 4.24 0.57 -0.84
C LEU A 12 4.26 -0.93 -1.17
N PRO A 13 3.09 -1.57 -1.34
CA PRO A 13 3.01 -3.00 -1.54
C PRO A 13 3.57 -3.41 -2.90
N TYR A 14 4.02 -4.67 -2.97
CA TYR A 14 4.08 -5.38 -4.22
C TYR A 14 2.67 -5.89 -4.54
N ILE A 15 2.15 -5.58 -5.74
CA ILE A 15 0.85 -6.06 -6.19
C ILE A 15 1.06 -6.88 -7.45
N ASP A 16 0.76 -8.18 -7.34
CA ASP A 16 0.80 -9.12 -8.46
C ASP A 16 -0.48 -9.02 -9.28
N THR A 17 -0.50 -8.10 -10.26
CA THR A 17 -1.68 -7.88 -11.11
C THR A 17 -1.95 -9.03 -12.08
N ASP A 18 -0.95 -9.87 -12.36
CA ASP A 18 -1.09 -11.00 -13.28
C ASP A 18 -1.85 -12.16 -12.60
N ASN A 19 -1.79 -12.24 -11.27
CA ASN A 19 -2.54 -13.19 -10.46
C ASN A 19 -3.76 -12.57 -9.73
N GLY A 20 -4.30 -11.46 -10.26
CA GLY A 20 -5.56 -10.88 -9.78
C GLY A 20 -5.42 -9.90 -8.61
N GLY A 21 -4.20 -9.50 -8.26
CA GLY A 21 -3.95 -8.40 -7.33
C GLY A 21 -4.46 -7.06 -7.87
N SER A 22 -4.87 -6.16 -6.98
CA SER A 22 -5.31 -4.81 -7.34
C SER A 22 -4.81 -3.79 -6.33
N VAL A 23 -4.22 -2.71 -6.86
CA VAL A 23 -3.76 -1.57 -6.08
C VAL A 23 -4.96 -0.84 -5.46
N ALA A 24 -6.07 -0.71 -6.20
CA ALA A 24 -7.28 -0.05 -5.70
C ALA A 24 -7.99 -0.84 -4.59
N ILE A 25 -7.99 -2.17 -4.66
CA ILE A 25 -8.71 -3.05 -3.73
C ILE A 25 -7.87 -3.35 -2.48
N HIS A 26 -6.55 -3.42 -2.59
CA HIS A 26 -5.64 -3.71 -1.46
C HIS A 26 -5.96 -2.93 -0.17
N PRO A 27 -6.02 -1.58 -0.17
CA PRO A 27 -6.37 -0.82 1.04
C PRO A 27 -7.79 -1.10 1.54
N GLN A 28 -8.74 -1.43 0.66
CA GLN A 28 -10.11 -1.76 1.05
C GLN A 28 -10.19 -3.09 1.79
N THR A 29 -9.40 -4.08 1.36
CA THR A 29 -9.29 -5.37 2.04
C THR A 29 -8.67 -5.20 3.42
N LEU A 30 -7.60 -4.42 3.55
CA LEU A 30 -7.00 -4.09 4.84
C LEU A 30 -7.99 -3.35 5.75
N ALA A 31 -8.70 -2.34 5.24
CA ALA A 31 -9.70 -1.60 5.99
C ALA A 31 -10.83 -2.51 6.50
N LYS A 32 -11.30 -3.46 5.68
CA LYS A 32 -12.28 -4.47 6.09
C LYS A 32 -11.73 -5.35 7.21
N ALA A 33 -10.51 -5.87 7.07
CA ALA A 33 -9.87 -6.68 8.10
C ALA A 33 -9.75 -5.92 9.44
N VAL A 34 -9.31 -4.66 9.40
CA VAL A 34 -9.24 -3.77 10.57
C VAL A 34 -10.63 -3.55 11.20
N ALA A 35 -11.66 -3.39 10.39
CA ALA A 35 -13.02 -3.13 10.85
C ALA A 35 -13.69 -4.37 11.45
N THR A 36 -13.44 -5.57 10.93
CA THR A 36 -14.20 -6.78 11.29
C THR A 36 -13.48 -7.68 12.27
N ILE A 37 -12.14 -7.70 12.27
CA ILE A 37 -11.37 -8.58 13.15
C ILE A 37 -11.12 -7.86 14.48
N LYS A 38 -11.26 -8.59 15.59
CA LYS A 38 -11.20 -8.09 16.96
C LYS A 38 -10.22 -8.91 17.80
N ASP A 39 -9.85 -8.37 18.95
CA ASP A 39 -9.05 -9.04 19.97
C ASP A 39 -7.69 -9.56 19.46
N VAL A 40 -6.99 -8.69 18.71
CA VAL A 40 -5.64 -8.96 18.20
C VAL A 40 -4.64 -8.01 18.84
N ASP A 41 -3.73 -8.54 19.64
CA ASP A 41 -2.62 -7.75 20.20
C ASP A 41 -1.38 -7.76 19.29
N THR A 42 -1.14 -8.90 18.64
CA THR A 42 0.08 -9.16 17.86
C THR A 42 -0.24 -9.49 16.41
N VAL A 43 0.48 -8.82 15.51
CA VAL A 43 0.47 -9.06 14.07
C VAL A 43 1.85 -9.57 13.64
N ILE A 44 1.87 -10.70 12.93
CA ILE A 44 3.05 -11.23 12.26
C ILE A 44 2.96 -10.82 10.80
N THR A 45 3.88 -9.96 10.36
CA THR A 45 4.01 -9.46 8.99
C THR A 45 4.81 -10.42 8.11
N GLY A 46 4.77 -10.24 6.80
CA GLY A 46 5.57 -11.03 5.86
C GLY A 46 7.08 -10.91 6.08
N HIS A 47 7.58 -9.68 6.30
CA HIS A 47 9.02 -9.42 6.23
C HIS A 47 9.58 -8.43 7.27
N ILE A 48 8.79 -8.03 8.27
CA ILE A 48 9.31 -7.35 9.46
C ILE A 48 9.71 -8.43 10.48
N PRO A 49 10.99 -8.49 10.93
CA PRO A 49 11.52 -9.60 11.73
C PRO A 49 11.05 -9.60 13.18
N ILE A 50 10.34 -8.56 13.60
CA ILE A 50 9.77 -8.42 14.93
C ILE A 50 8.25 -8.35 14.83
N PRO A 51 7.51 -8.94 15.79
CA PRO A 51 6.06 -8.80 15.81
C PRO A 51 5.64 -7.34 15.87
N THR A 52 4.62 -6.99 15.10
CA THR A 52 4.01 -5.65 15.08
C THR A 52 2.67 -5.66 15.81
N THR A 53 2.08 -4.48 15.96
CA THR A 53 0.80 -4.31 16.66
C THR A 53 -0.38 -4.20 15.69
N TRP A 54 -1.59 -4.41 16.21
CA TRP A 54 -2.82 -4.14 15.45
C TRP A 54 -2.93 -2.70 14.96
N ASN A 55 -2.46 -1.74 15.77
CA ASN A 55 -2.43 -0.33 15.40
C ASN A 55 -1.50 -0.07 14.21
N GLU A 56 -0.39 -0.80 14.09
CA GLU A 56 0.51 -0.69 12.92
C GLU A 56 -0.11 -1.28 11.65
N LEU A 57 -0.92 -2.34 11.75
CA LEU A 57 -1.70 -2.82 10.60
C LEU A 57 -2.74 -1.77 10.15
N LYS A 58 -3.40 -1.11 11.10
CA LYS A 58 -4.32 0.00 10.81
C LYS A 58 -3.59 1.17 10.13
N GLU A 59 -2.44 1.57 10.65
CA GLU A 59 -1.60 2.61 10.03
C GLU A 59 -1.17 2.23 8.61
N TYR A 60 -0.84 0.96 8.37
CA TYR A 60 -0.53 0.45 7.04
C TYR A 60 -1.73 0.50 6.08
N ALA A 61 -2.92 0.17 6.57
CA ALA A 61 -4.16 0.32 5.80
C ALA A 61 -4.39 1.79 5.39
N ASP A 62 -4.20 2.72 6.33
CA ASP A 62 -4.32 4.15 6.05
C ASP A 62 -3.24 4.62 5.06
N PHE A 63 -2.00 4.15 5.20
CA PHE A 63 -0.89 4.49 4.29
C PHE A 63 -1.16 4.07 2.84
N THR A 64 -1.62 2.84 2.64
CA THR A 64 -1.96 2.34 1.29
C THR A 64 -3.18 3.06 0.71
N GLN A 65 -4.17 3.41 1.53
CA GLN A 65 -5.32 4.21 1.10
C GLN A 65 -4.92 5.64 0.71
N ASP A 66 -4.04 6.28 1.47
CA ASP A 66 -3.51 7.62 1.16
C ASP A 66 -2.75 7.63 -0.17
N PHE A 67 -1.93 6.61 -0.43
CA PHE A 67 -1.25 6.45 -1.71
C PHE A 67 -2.25 6.33 -2.87
N VAL A 68 -3.25 5.46 -2.75
CA VAL A 68 -4.28 5.29 -3.80
C VAL A 68 -5.03 6.58 -4.04
N THR A 69 -5.38 7.31 -2.98
CA THR A 69 -6.07 8.60 -3.07
C THR A 69 -5.20 9.65 -3.79
N TRP A 70 -3.92 9.75 -3.43
CA TRP A 70 -2.98 10.62 -4.11
C TRP A 70 -2.85 10.27 -5.60
N ALA A 71 -2.63 8.99 -5.92
CA ALA A 71 -2.47 8.53 -7.29
C ALA A 71 -3.73 8.76 -8.16
N GLN A 72 -4.93 8.58 -7.59
CA GLN A 72 -6.19 8.93 -8.25
C GLN A 72 -6.29 10.42 -8.55
N ASN A 73 -5.80 11.29 -7.66
CA ASN A 73 -5.81 12.73 -7.87
C ASN A 73 -4.83 13.14 -8.98
N GLU A 74 -3.63 12.54 -9.04
CA GLU A 74 -2.67 12.74 -10.13
C GLU A 74 -3.25 12.33 -11.48
N MET A 75 -3.95 11.19 -11.54
CA MET A 75 -4.64 10.74 -12.76
C MET A 75 -5.76 11.70 -13.17
N LYS A 76 -6.58 12.17 -12.21
CA LYS A 76 -7.64 13.16 -12.46
C LYS A 76 -7.09 14.51 -12.93
N ALA A 77 -5.88 14.87 -12.48
CA ALA A 77 -5.15 16.04 -12.95
C ALA A 77 -4.53 15.85 -14.35
N GLY A 78 -4.74 14.69 -14.99
CA GLY A 78 -4.28 14.39 -16.34
C GLY A 78 -2.80 14.03 -16.45
N LYS A 79 -2.12 13.79 -15.32
CA LYS A 79 -0.69 13.47 -15.33
C LYS A 79 -0.45 12.02 -15.73
N THR A 80 0.62 11.79 -16.50
CA THR A 80 1.13 10.45 -16.80
C THR A 80 1.86 9.86 -15.59
N VAL A 81 2.12 8.56 -15.61
CA VAL A 81 2.93 7.90 -14.57
C VAL A 81 4.29 8.57 -14.41
N ASP A 82 5.01 8.80 -15.51
CA ASP A 82 6.36 9.38 -15.45
C ASP A 82 6.35 10.83 -14.93
N GLN A 83 5.24 11.55 -15.07
CA GLN A 83 5.05 12.88 -14.46
C GLN A 83 4.76 12.79 -12.96
N ALA A 84 3.94 11.83 -12.52
CA ALA A 84 3.52 11.72 -11.12
C ALA A 84 4.59 11.07 -10.20
N VAL A 85 5.35 10.10 -10.71
CA VAL A 85 6.40 9.39 -9.93
C VAL A 85 7.34 10.31 -9.15
N PRO A 86 7.98 11.34 -9.75
CA PRO A 86 8.93 12.20 -9.03
C PRO A 86 8.26 13.12 -8.00
N GLU A 87 6.94 13.28 -8.05
CA GLU A 87 6.20 14.12 -7.11
C GLU A 87 5.82 13.39 -5.83
N TYR A 88 5.80 12.05 -5.86
CA TYR A 88 5.41 11.27 -4.69
C TYR A 88 6.41 11.44 -3.55
N LYS A 89 5.87 11.73 -2.37
CA LYS A 89 6.59 11.69 -1.11
C LYS A 89 5.74 10.91 -0.11
N VAL A 90 6.39 10.02 0.65
CA VAL A 90 5.73 9.35 1.78
C VAL A 90 5.26 10.44 2.76
N PRO A 91 3.95 10.48 3.10
CA PRO A 91 3.45 11.48 4.03
C PRO A 91 4.18 11.40 5.38
N ALA A 92 4.59 12.55 5.92
CA ALA A 92 5.43 12.62 7.13
C ALA A 92 4.81 11.99 8.39
N LYS A 93 3.49 11.77 8.41
CA LYS A 93 2.79 11.03 9.48
C LYS A 93 3.20 9.55 9.56
N TYR A 94 3.64 8.95 8.46
CA TYR A 94 4.05 7.55 8.39
C TYR A 94 5.54 7.40 8.70
N ARG A 95 5.87 7.41 9.99
CA ARG A 95 7.27 7.38 10.46
C ARG A 95 7.93 6.04 10.15
N GLY A 96 9.11 6.09 9.55
CA GLY A 96 9.88 4.91 9.17
C GLY A 96 9.37 4.21 7.91
N TYR A 97 8.38 4.80 7.22
CA TYR A 97 7.91 4.29 5.94
C TYR A 97 8.79 4.79 4.80
N VAL A 98 8.93 3.96 3.78
CA VAL A 98 9.67 4.28 2.54
C VAL A 98 8.78 4.04 1.32
N ALA A 99 9.08 4.71 0.22
CA ALA A 99 8.31 4.52 -1.01
C ALA A 99 8.53 3.11 -1.62
N SER A 100 9.68 2.49 -1.34
CA SER A 100 10.00 1.13 -1.74
C SER A 100 10.99 0.54 -0.72
N ALA A 101 10.68 -0.65 -0.19
CA ALA A 101 11.60 -1.41 0.65
C ALA A 101 12.71 -2.09 -0.19
N ASN A 102 12.36 -2.45 -1.43
CA ASN A 102 13.26 -2.98 -2.44
C ASN A 102 12.65 -2.64 -3.81
N PRO A 103 13.37 -1.96 -4.72
CA PRO A 103 12.84 -1.59 -6.04
C PRO A 103 12.31 -2.75 -6.87
N GLN A 104 12.76 -4.00 -6.60
CA GLN A 104 12.27 -5.21 -7.26
C GLN A 104 10.91 -5.69 -6.73
N PHE A 105 10.55 -5.33 -5.49
CA PHE A 105 9.34 -5.76 -4.80
C PHE A 105 8.34 -4.60 -4.62
N GLY A 106 8.26 -3.73 -5.62
CA GLY A 106 7.28 -2.64 -5.66
C GLY A 106 7.88 -1.25 -5.47
N GLY A 107 7.00 -0.26 -5.58
CA GLY A 107 7.36 1.14 -5.52
C GLY A 107 6.33 2.03 -6.20
N VAL A 108 6.62 3.33 -6.26
CA VAL A 108 5.71 4.35 -6.77
C VAL A 108 5.31 4.06 -8.23
N LYS A 109 6.29 3.81 -9.10
CA LYS A 109 6.07 3.62 -10.54
C LYS A 109 5.18 2.40 -10.82
N THR A 110 5.53 1.25 -10.27
CA THR A 110 4.79 0.00 -10.51
C THR A 110 3.36 0.07 -9.97
N ASN A 111 3.15 0.65 -8.79
CA ASN A 111 1.81 0.84 -8.24
C ASN A 111 0.98 1.87 -9.04
N LEU A 112 1.61 2.95 -9.54
CA LEU A 112 0.93 3.91 -10.41
C LEU A 112 0.51 3.29 -11.75
N GLU A 113 1.41 2.56 -12.40
CA GLU A 113 1.10 1.88 -13.67
C GLU A 113 -0.07 0.91 -13.52
N ALA A 114 -0.04 0.10 -12.47
CA ALA A 114 -1.13 -0.83 -12.15
C ALA A 114 -2.44 -0.10 -11.86
N LEU A 115 -2.44 0.90 -10.98
CA LEU A 115 -3.66 1.63 -10.63
C LEU A 115 -4.25 2.39 -11.83
N TYR A 116 -3.42 3.05 -12.63
CA TYR A 116 -3.89 3.78 -13.81
C TYR A 116 -4.50 2.81 -14.83
N LYS A 117 -3.93 1.60 -14.97
CA LYS A 117 -4.49 0.53 -15.81
C LYS A 117 -5.81 0.00 -15.23
N GLU A 118 -5.94 -0.12 -13.91
CA GLU A 118 -7.19 -0.52 -13.24
C GLU A 118 -8.32 0.49 -13.48
N LEU A 119 -8.03 1.78 -13.40
CA LEU A 119 -9.02 2.86 -13.47
C LEU A 119 -9.42 3.31 -14.89
N LYS A 120 -8.68 2.89 -15.92
CA LYS A 120 -9.01 3.16 -17.33
C LYS A 120 -9.94 2.12 -17.97
N LYS A 121 -10.23 1.03 -17.26
CA LYS A 121 -11.18 -0.01 -17.70
C LYS A 121 -12.61 0.42 -17.41
#